data_AF-A0A1A7ZFR2-F1
#
_entry.id   AF-A0A1A7ZFR2-F1
#
_cell.length_a   1.000
_cell.length_b   1.000
_cell.length_c   1.000
_cell.angle_alpha   90.00
_cell.angle_beta   90.00
_cell.angle_gamma   90.00
#
_symmetry.space_group_name_H-M   'P 1'
#
loop_
_entity.id
_entity.type
_entity.pdbx_description
1 polymer ?
#
loop_
_entity_poly.entity_id
_entity_poly.type
_entity_poly.pdbx_seq_one_letter_code
_entity_poly.pdbx_strand_id
1 'polypeptide(L)'
;PVTVTTLDCHKSGMGHMWGGDEIWCTFELVCFFCLQPPLIDCCELSRRPVRLLGINTWDVAAALTHLDWSLFKSIHEQELVYYTLSRAPGAGYTAALSVLLQRCNEVQQWVMSEVLMCVSLNKRVQLLKKFIKIAAHCKAQRNLHSAFAIIMGLNTAAVSRLNQTWEKCPGKFKKLFSELELITDPSMNHKAYREAFKRMKPPKIPFMPLLLKDITFIHEGNKTFHDNLVNFEKLRMIADTVRMIRHCQSEQPGNEVIGVDSAEVRASVHCLHIIDNQQTLFELSHKLEPRA
;
A
#
# COMPACT_ATOMS: atom_id res chain seq x y z
N PRO A 1 4.36 20.37 -27.84
CA PRO A 1 2.91 20.44 -27.55
C PRO A 1 2.34 19.01 -27.44
N VAL A 2 2.36 18.44 -26.23
CA VAL A 2 1.76 17.12 -25.98
C VAL A 2 0.34 17.35 -25.51
N THR A 3 -0.61 16.95 -26.35
CA THR A 3 -2.05 17.01 -26.11
C THR A 3 -2.40 16.00 -25.03
N VAL A 4 -2.93 16.47 -23.90
CA VAL A 4 -3.52 15.60 -22.88
C VAL A 4 -4.91 15.21 -23.36
N THR A 5 -5.07 13.97 -23.82
CA THR A 5 -6.38 13.37 -24.06
C THR A 5 -7.00 13.05 -22.69
N THR A 6 -8.07 13.74 -22.35
CA THR A 6 -9.03 13.27 -21.35
C THR A 6 -9.55 11.90 -21.80
N LEU A 7 -9.13 10.84 -21.12
CA LEU A 7 -9.72 9.53 -21.32
C LEU A 7 -11.08 9.51 -20.63
N ASP A 8 -12.12 9.67 -21.45
CA ASP A 8 -13.49 9.30 -21.12
C ASP A 8 -13.50 7.80 -20.75
N CYS A 9 -13.79 7.48 -19.49
CA CYS A 9 -13.87 6.11 -18.96
C CYS A 9 -14.85 5.20 -19.74
N HIS A 10 -15.69 5.76 -20.62
CA HIS A 10 -16.62 4.98 -21.44
C HIS A 10 -16.01 4.34 -22.70
N LYS A 11 -14.78 4.70 -23.12
CA LYS A 11 -14.22 4.25 -24.42
C LYS A 11 -13.10 3.22 -24.36
N SER A 12 -12.65 2.77 -23.19
CA SER A 12 -11.54 1.81 -23.07
C SER A 12 -11.93 0.33 -23.22
N GLY A 13 -13.20 -0.01 -23.50
CA GLY A 13 -13.59 -1.38 -23.86
C GLY A 13 -13.33 -2.45 -22.80
N MET A 14 -13.04 -2.07 -21.55
CA MET A 14 -12.85 -2.99 -20.41
C MET A 14 -14.13 -3.29 -19.63
N GLY A 15 -15.28 -2.79 -20.11
CA GLY A 15 -16.57 -2.84 -19.42
C GLY A 15 -17.25 -4.21 -19.29
N HIS A 16 -16.60 -5.31 -19.68
CA HIS A 16 -17.26 -6.63 -19.73
C HIS A 16 -16.44 -7.81 -19.18
N MET A 17 -15.49 -7.60 -18.27
CA MET A 17 -14.77 -8.72 -17.63
C MET A 17 -14.71 -8.74 -16.10
N TRP A 18 -15.28 -7.74 -15.41
CA TRP A 18 -15.20 -7.67 -13.96
C TRP A 18 -16.57 -7.28 -13.40
N GLY A 19 -17.39 -8.30 -13.13
CA GLY A 19 -18.66 -8.12 -12.44
C GLY A 19 -18.41 -7.78 -10.97
N GLY A 20 -18.92 -6.62 -10.55
CA GLY A 20 -19.10 -6.21 -9.15
C GLY A 20 -17.81 -5.89 -8.40
N ASP A 21 -17.55 -4.60 -8.19
CA ASP A 21 -17.14 -4.02 -6.89
C ASP A 21 -16.55 -2.60 -7.09
N GLU A 22 -17.29 -1.59 -6.62
CA GLU A 22 -16.90 -0.16 -6.60
C GLU A 22 -15.58 0.12 -5.85
N ILE A 23 -15.08 -0.88 -5.11
CA ILE A 23 -13.80 -0.90 -4.39
C ILE A 23 -12.61 -0.65 -5.31
N TRP A 24 -12.66 -1.12 -6.55
CA TRP A 24 -11.55 -1.04 -7.49
C TRP A 24 -11.52 0.29 -8.28
N CYS A 25 -12.70 0.85 -8.63
CA CYS A 25 -12.79 2.07 -9.43
C CYS A 25 -12.29 3.34 -8.72
N THR A 26 -12.35 3.40 -7.38
CA THR A 26 -11.82 4.56 -6.63
C THR A 26 -10.33 4.44 -6.30
N PHE A 27 -9.74 3.24 -6.40
CA PHE A 27 -8.32 2.99 -6.14
C PHE A 27 -7.46 3.10 -7.39
N GLU A 28 -7.98 2.68 -8.56
CA GLU A 28 -7.22 2.81 -9.81
C GLU A 28 -6.85 4.28 -10.10
N LEU A 29 -7.68 5.26 -9.76
CA LEU A 29 -7.36 6.67 -9.99
C LEU A 29 -6.15 7.19 -9.18
N VAL A 30 -5.83 6.63 -8.01
CA VAL A 30 -4.66 7.04 -7.22
C VAL A 30 -3.47 6.11 -7.49
N CYS A 31 -3.72 4.82 -7.72
CA CYS A 31 -2.68 3.86 -8.11
C CYS A 31 -2.16 4.07 -9.55
N PHE A 32 -2.97 4.57 -10.50
CA PHE A 32 -2.48 4.90 -11.85
C PHE A 32 -1.40 5.99 -11.83
N PHE A 33 -1.46 6.91 -10.86
CA PHE A 33 -0.42 7.92 -10.66
C PHE A 33 0.81 7.39 -9.91
N CYS A 34 0.73 6.19 -9.31
CA CYS A 34 1.82 5.58 -8.54
C CYS A 34 2.54 4.45 -9.29
N LEU A 35 2.26 4.20 -10.58
CA LEU A 35 3.06 3.29 -11.42
C LEU A 35 4.42 3.95 -11.74
N GLN A 36 5.25 4.16 -10.73
CA GLN A 36 6.67 4.41 -10.92
C GLN A 36 7.41 3.06 -10.98
N PRO A 37 8.42 2.92 -11.84
CA PRO A 37 9.25 1.72 -11.86
C PRO A 37 9.94 1.53 -10.51
N PRO A 38 10.22 0.28 -10.09
CA PRO A 38 10.89 0.00 -8.83
C PRO A 38 12.23 0.73 -8.74
N LEU A 39 12.56 1.25 -7.54
CA LEU A 39 13.73 2.11 -7.34
C LEU A 39 15.07 1.35 -7.42
N ILE A 40 15.05 0.03 -7.52
CA ILE A 40 16.24 -0.80 -7.39
C ILE A 40 16.17 -1.97 -8.37
N ASP A 41 17.00 -1.91 -9.41
CA ASP A 41 17.39 -3.09 -10.17
C ASP A 41 18.41 -3.88 -9.33
N CYS A 42 17.92 -4.64 -8.34
CA CYS A 42 18.76 -5.56 -7.56
C CYS A 42 18.93 -6.86 -8.35
N CYS A 43 19.60 -6.74 -9.49
CA CYS A 43 19.99 -7.84 -10.35
C CYS A 43 21.21 -8.54 -9.71
N GLU A 44 21.01 -9.24 -8.60
CA GLU A 44 21.89 -10.32 -8.09
C GLU A 44 21.35 -10.90 -6.76
N LEU A 45 20.26 -11.68 -6.82
CA LEU A 45 19.97 -12.74 -5.86
C LEU A 45 18.92 -13.69 -6.44
N SER A 46 19.26 -14.27 -7.59
CA SER A 46 18.66 -15.52 -8.06
C SER A 46 19.08 -16.63 -7.10
N ARG A 47 18.44 -16.72 -5.93
CA ARG A 47 18.39 -17.91 -5.06
C ARG A 47 17.38 -17.78 -3.92
N ARG A 48 16.25 -18.48 -4.14
CA ARG A 48 15.32 -19.14 -3.20
C ARG A 48 14.20 -18.28 -2.56
N PRO A 49 12.96 -18.34 -3.09
CA PRO A 49 11.76 -18.18 -2.26
C PRO A 49 11.81 -19.26 -1.17
N VAL A 50 11.90 -18.86 0.11
CA VAL A 50 11.76 -19.64 1.38
C VAL A 50 12.46 -18.96 2.57
N ARG A 51 13.29 -17.92 2.39
CA ARG A 51 13.97 -17.25 3.53
C ARG A 51 12.98 -16.60 4.50
N LEU A 52 11.89 -16.00 4.00
CA LEU A 52 10.89 -15.30 4.82
C LEU A 52 10.22 -16.19 5.88
N LEU A 53 10.05 -17.49 5.60
CA LEU A 53 9.44 -18.42 6.56
C LEU A 53 10.31 -18.65 7.80
N GLY A 54 11.64 -18.52 7.67
CA GLY A 54 12.60 -18.71 8.76
C GLY A 54 12.78 -17.49 9.67
N ILE A 55 12.43 -16.29 9.21
CA ILE A 55 12.59 -15.03 9.98
C ILE A 55 11.42 -14.92 10.97
N ASN A 56 11.58 -14.30 12.15
CA ASN A 56 10.45 -14.03 13.04
C ASN A 56 9.44 -13.08 12.38
N THR A 57 8.14 -13.29 12.58
CA THR A 57 7.09 -12.42 12.00
C THR A 57 7.15 -11.00 12.58
N TRP A 58 7.42 -10.87 13.88
CA TRP A 58 7.55 -9.57 14.54
C TRP A 58 8.70 -8.77 13.98
N ASP A 59 9.86 -9.40 13.78
CA ASP A 59 11.06 -8.73 13.28
C ASP A 59 10.85 -8.17 11.86
N VAL A 60 10.17 -8.91 10.99
CA VAL A 60 9.81 -8.40 9.64
C VAL A 60 8.88 -7.21 9.74
N ALA A 61 7.84 -7.27 10.59
CA ALA A 61 6.90 -6.16 10.77
C ALA A 61 7.58 -4.93 11.38
N ALA A 62 8.44 -5.12 12.38
CA ALA A 62 9.21 -4.05 12.99
C ALA A 62 10.18 -3.40 11.99
N ALA A 63 10.85 -4.19 11.15
CA ALA A 63 11.73 -3.67 10.11
C ALA A 63 10.98 -2.89 9.02
N LEU A 64 9.81 -3.36 8.57
CA LEU A 64 8.92 -2.60 7.68
C LEU A 64 8.51 -1.28 8.33
N THR A 65 8.05 -1.31 9.58
CA THR A 65 7.64 -0.12 10.32
C THR A 65 8.80 0.86 10.53
N HIS A 66 10.01 0.39 10.82
CA HIS A 66 11.17 1.27 10.99
C HIS A 66 11.53 1.98 9.68
N LEU A 67 11.55 1.23 8.57
CA LEU A 67 11.84 1.78 7.25
C LEU A 67 10.77 2.79 6.81
N ASP A 68 9.50 2.39 6.90
CA ASP A 68 8.37 3.26 6.55
C ASP A 68 8.34 4.51 7.42
N TRP A 69 8.66 4.40 8.72
CA TRP A 69 8.72 5.54 9.63
C TRP A 69 9.83 6.51 9.24
N SER A 70 11.02 6.00 8.91
CA SER A 70 12.16 6.82 8.48
C SER A 70 11.80 7.65 7.23
N LEU A 71 11.15 7.01 6.26
CA LEU A 71 10.65 7.67 5.04
C LEU A 71 9.49 8.62 5.34
N PHE A 72 8.52 8.21 6.14
CA PHE A 72 7.37 9.04 6.49
C PHE A 72 7.78 10.30 7.24
N LYS A 73 8.80 10.22 8.10
CA LYS A 73 9.35 11.37 8.84
C LYS A 73 10.15 12.32 7.96
N SER A 74 10.73 11.85 6.84
CA SER A 74 11.45 12.72 5.91
C SER A 74 10.53 13.50 4.97
N ILE A 75 9.24 13.12 4.88
CA ILE A 75 8.24 13.85 4.09
C ILE A 75 8.00 15.22 4.69
N HIS A 76 8.35 16.25 3.92
CA HIS A 76 7.98 17.62 4.24
C HIS A 76 6.51 17.87 3.87
N GLU A 77 5.81 18.67 4.67
CA GLU A 77 4.39 18.98 4.44
C GLU A 77 4.09 19.62 3.08
N GLN A 78 5.04 20.39 2.56
CA GLN A 78 4.92 20.99 1.24
C GLN A 78 4.89 19.94 0.13
N GLU A 79 5.50 18.76 0.32
CA GLU A 79 5.49 17.69 -0.69
C GLU A 79 4.05 17.23 -0.96
N LEU A 80 3.20 17.17 0.06
CA LEU A 80 1.77 16.81 -0.08
C LEU A 80 1.03 17.82 -0.97
N VAL A 81 1.30 19.10 -0.75
CA VAL A 81 0.69 20.19 -1.52
C VAL A 81 1.20 20.18 -2.95
N TYR A 82 2.53 20.07 -3.14
CA TYR A 82 3.13 20.04 -4.48
C TYR A 82 2.68 18.82 -5.27
N TYR A 83 2.63 17.64 -4.65
CA TYR A 83 2.21 16.41 -5.32
C TYR A 83 0.80 16.51 -5.88
N THR A 84 -0.14 17.11 -5.14
CA THR A 84 -1.54 17.20 -5.58
C THR A 84 -1.82 18.40 -6.48
N LEU A 85 -1.15 19.55 -6.26
CA LEU A 85 -1.47 20.80 -6.98
C LEU A 85 -0.60 21.02 -8.23
N SER A 86 0.55 20.35 -8.35
CA SER A 86 1.48 20.58 -9.47
C SER A 86 1.13 19.72 -10.67
N ARG A 87 0.96 20.35 -11.84
CA ARG A 87 0.76 19.65 -13.13
C ARG A 87 2.05 19.19 -13.79
N ALA A 88 3.21 19.58 -13.25
CA ALA A 88 4.52 19.27 -13.82
C ALA A 88 5.28 18.27 -12.92
N PRO A 89 5.29 16.97 -13.26
CA PRO A 89 6.16 16.01 -12.59
C PRO A 89 7.62 16.33 -12.96
N GLY A 90 8.52 16.49 -11.98
CA GLY A 90 9.97 16.47 -12.27
C GLY A 90 10.91 17.37 -11.48
N ALA A 91 10.46 18.15 -10.50
CA ALA A 91 11.36 19.11 -9.83
C ALA A 91 11.95 18.63 -8.48
N GLY A 92 11.93 17.32 -8.18
CA GLY A 92 12.52 16.75 -6.96
C GLY A 92 11.82 17.13 -5.64
N TYR A 93 10.86 18.07 -5.67
CA TYR A 93 10.12 18.57 -4.51
C TYR A 93 9.19 17.57 -3.82
N THR A 94 9.05 16.34 -4.32
CA THR A 94 8.16 15.31 -3.78
C THR A 94 8.87 13.97 -3.59
N ALA A 95 10.21 13.98 -3.47
CA ALA A 95 11.02 12.78 -3.50
C ALA A 95 10.69 11.81 -2.36
N ALA A 96 10.61 12.29 -1.10
CA ALA A 96 10.36 11.43 0.04
C ALA A 96 8.94 10.83 -0.02
N LEU A 97 7.96 11.66 -0.40
CA LEU A 97 6.58 11.18 -0.60
C LEU A 97 6.50 10.13 -1.70
N SER A 98 7.14 10.38 -2.84
CA SER A 98 7.14 9.45 -3.98
C SER A 98 7.79 8.12 -3.60
N VAL A 99 8.90 8.13 -2.87
CA VAL A 99 9.55 6.91 -2.37
C VAL A 99 8.61 6.13 -1.44
N LEU A 100 7.92 6.79 -0.49
CA LEU A 100 6.99 6.10 0.42
C LEU A 100 5.78 5.50 -0.32
N LEU A 101 5.24 6.19 -1.33
CA LEU A 101 4.18 5.68 -2.18
C LEU A 101 4.66 4.49 -3.01
N GLN A 102 5.85 4.58 -3.58
CA GLN A 102 6.46 3.48 -4.32
C GLN A 102 6.68 2.26 -3.43
N ARG A 103 7.13 2.45 -2.18
CA ARG A 103 7.27 1.34 -1.21
C ARG A 103 5.94 0.63 -0.94
N CYS A 104 4.81 1.33 -0.97
CA CYS A 104 3.49 0.71 -0.83
C CYS A 104 3.26 -0.32 -1.95
N ASN A 105 3.57 0.06 -3.19
CA ASN A 105 3.45 -0.81 -4.35
C ASN A 105 4.45 -1.98 -4.28
N GLU A 106 5.70 -1.69 -3.90
CA GLU A 106 6.74 -2.70 -3.74
C GLU A 106 6.35 -3.77 -2.71
N VAL A 107 5.80 -3.36 -1.55
CA VAL A 107 5.32 -4.31 -0.52
C VAL A 107 4.12 -5.12 -1.03
N GLN A 108 3.18 -4.49 -1.74
CA GLN A 108 2.06 -5.20 -2.36
C GLN A 108 2.55 -6.25 -3.36
N GLN A 109 3.48 -5.89 -4.24
CA GLN A 109 4.05 -6.79 -5.26
C GLN A 109 4.94 -7.87 -4.66
N TRP A 110 5.67 -7.56 -3.60
CA TRP A 110 6.46 -8.53 -2.83
C TRP A 110 5.57 -9.65 -2.29
N VAL A 111 4.43 -9.31 -1.68
CA VAL A 111 3.46 -10.29 -1.16
C VAL A 111 2.96 -11.20 -2.28
N MET A 112 2.56 -10.62 -3.42
CA MET A 112 2.13 -11.39 -4.59
C MET A 112 3.25 -12.33 -5.08
N SER A 113 4.46 -11.80 -5.24
CA SER A 113 5.61 -12.52 -5.79
C SER A 113 6.02 -13.70 -4.92
N GLU A 114 6.14 -13.50 -3.60
CA GLU A 114 6.50 -14.57 -2.65
C GLU A 114 5.47 -15.70 -2.66
N VAL A 115 4.17 -15.36 -2.68
CA VAL A 115 3.10 -16.36 -2.71
C VAL A 115 3.08 -17.12 -4.04
N LEU A 116 3.17 -16.41 -5.16
CA LEU A 116 3.00 -16.97 -6.51
C LEU A 116 4.24 -17.69 -7.04
N MET A 117 5.42 -17.42 -6.48
CA MET A 117 6.64 -18.19 -6.74
C MET A 117 6.75 -19.45 -5.87
N CYS A 118 5.88 -19.60 -4.86
CA CYS A 118 5.90 -20.75 -3.96
C CYS A 118 5.15 -21.96 -4.53
N VAL A 119 5.85 -22.82 -5.26
CA VAL A 119 5.26 -24.03 -5.89
C VAL A 119 4.65 -24.99 -4.88
N SER A 120 5.31 -25.21 -3.73
CA SER A 120 4.83 -26.14 -2.71
C SER A 120 3.61 -25.59 -1.97
N LEU A 121 2.45 -26.24 -2.13
CA LEU A 121 1.20 -25.86 -1.48
C LEU A 121 1.34 -25.69 0.05
N ASN A 122 2.00 -26.62 0.74
CA ASN A 122 2.18 -26.55 2.19
C ASN A 122 3.00 -25.31 2.61
N LYS A 123 4.06 -24.99 1.87
CA LYS A 123 4.87 -23.78 2.13
C LYS A 123 4.12 -22.50 1.76
N ARG A 124 3.33 -22.53 0.68
CA ARG A 124 2.49 -21.41 0.24
C ARG A 124 1.41 -21.07 1.28
N VAL A 125 0.76 -22.07 1.89
CA VAL A 125 -0.14 -21.89 3.04
C VAL A 125 0.60 -21.27 4.24
N GLN A 126 1.85 -21.66 4.49
CA GLN A 126 2.66 -21.05 5.56
C GLN A 126 3.00 -19.58 5.26
N LEU A 127 3.31 -19.23 4.00
CA LEU A 127 3.54 -17.85 3.57
C LEU A 127 2.28 -17.01 3.71
N LEU A 128 1.12 -17.55 3.32
CA LEU A 128 -0.16 -16.87 3.48
C LEU A 128 -0.42 -16.50 4.95
N LYS A 129 -0.26 -17.48 5.85
CA LYS A 129 -0.34 -17.25 7.30
C LYS A 129 0.70 -16.24 7.79
N LYS A 130 1.91 -16.28 7.23
CA LYS A 130 3.00 -15.38 7.58
C LYS A 130 2.61 -13.93 7.28
N PHE A 131 2.16 -13.64 6.07
CA PHE A 131 1.74 -12.30 5.66
C PHE A 131 0.54 -11.77 6.45
N ILE A 132 -0.47 -12.61 6.71
CA ILE A 132 -1.60 -12.23 7.58
C ILE A 132 -1.10 -11.77 8.96
N LYS A 133 -0.15 -12.50 9.56
CA LYS A 133 0.43 -12.11 10.84
C LYS A 133 1.31 -10.85 10.73
N ILE A 134 2.07 -10.66 9.65
CA ILE A 134 2.86 -9.44 9.43
C ILE A 134 1.92 -8.23 9.36
N ALA A 135 0.85 -8.30 8.58
CA ALA A 135 -0.15 -7.23 8.49
C ALA A 135 -0.79 -6.91 9.86
N ALA A 136 -1.12 -7.94 10.64
CA ALA A 136 -1.63 -7.75 12.01
C ALA A 136 -0.62 -7.05 12.92
N HIS A 137 0.68 -7.39 12.84
CA HIS A 137 1.73 -6.71 13.61
C HIS A 137 1.96 -5.28 13.14
N CYS A 138 2.00 -5.00 11.83
CA CYS A 138 2.09 -3.64 11.31
C CYS A 138 0.93 -2.77 11.82
N LYS A 139 -0.31 -3.28 11.80
CA LYS A 139 -1.48 -2.60 12.38
C LYS A 139 -1.33 -2.37 13.88
N ALA A 140 -0.84 -3.35 14.64
CA ALA A 140 -0.59 -3.21 16.08
C ALA A 140 0.49 -2.16 16.39
N GLN A 141 1.50 -2.05 15.52
CA GLN A 141 2.55 -1.02 15.57
C GLN A 141 2.08 0.35 15.01
N ARG A 142 0.78 0.49 14.70
CA ARG A 142 0.19 1.71 14.11
C ARG A 142 0.79 2.10 12.75
N ASN A 143 1.38 1.15 12.03
CA ASN A 143 1.76 1.29 10.64
C ASN A 143 0.63 0.77 9.74
N LEU A 144 -0.33 1.66 9.42
CA LEU A 144 -1.43 1.30 8.52
C LEU A 144 -1.00 1.29 7.06
N HIS A 145 0.10 1.96 6.70
CA HIS A 145 0.62 1.99 5.33
C HIS A 145 1.03 0.59 4.86
N SER A 146 1.98 -0.06 5.55
CA SER A 146 2.37 -1.44 5.23
C SER A 146 1.26 -2.46 5.48
N ALA A 147 0.41 -2.26 6.50
CA ALA A 147 -0.70 -3.18 6.75
C ALA A 147 -1.66 -3.22 5.55
N PHE A 148 -2.04 -2.05 5.00
CA PHE A 148 -2.85 -1.97 3.78
C PHE A 148 -2.15 -2.60 2.58
N ALA A 149 -0.88 -2.28 2.34
CA ALA A 149 -0.12 -2.85 1.23
C ALA A 149 -0.13 -4.40 1.23
N ILE A 150 0.03 -5.01 2.40
CA ILE A 150 0.01 -6.47 2.54
C ILE A 150 -1.40 -7.03 2.30
N ILE A 151 -2.44 -6.42 2.89
CA ILE A 151 -3.83 -6.86 2.69
C ILE A 151 -4.22 -6.76 1.21
N MET A 152 -3.87 -5.66 0.55
CA MET A 152 -4.09 -5.47 -0.89
C MET A 152 -3.34 -6.51 -1.72
N GLY A 153 -2.10 -6.85 -1.36
CA GLY A 153 -1.32 -7.89 -2.03
C GLY A 153 -2.02 -9.26 -1.98
N LEU A 154 -2.57 -9.61 -0.81
CA LEU A 154 -3.32 -10.84 -0.59
C LEU A 154 -4.69 -10.86 -1.31
N ASN A 155 -5.32 -9.70 -1.47
CA ASN A 155 -6.62 -9.55 -2.13
C ASN A 155 -6.56 -9.41 -3.65
N THR A 156 -5.36 -9.34 -4.24
CA THR A 156 -5.22 -9.33 -5.70
C THR A 156 -5.81 -10.58 -6.34
N ALA A 157 -6.40 -10.44 -7.53
CA ALA A 157 -7.05 -11.54 -8.25
C ALA A 157 -6.13 -12.76 -8.46
N ALA A 158 -4.82 -12.54 -8.62
CA ALA A 158 -3.84 -13.61 -8.77
C ALA A 158 -3.65 -14.42 -7.47
N VAL A 159 -3.77 -13.81 -6.29
CA VAL A 159 -3.61 -14.49 -4.99
C VAL A 159 -4.94 -15.02 -4.45
N SER A 160 -6.01 -14.23 -4.54
CA SER A 160 -7.34 -14.62 -4.02
C SER A 160 -7.94 -15.83 -4.73
N ARG A 161 -7.62 -16.06 -6.01
CA ARG A 161 -8.08 -17.24 -6.78
C ARG A 161 -7.46 -18.58 -6.36
N LEU A 162 -6.44 -18.60 -5.50
CA LEU A 162 -5.72 -19.82 -5.08
C LEU A 162 -6.56 -20.63 -4.08
N ASN A 163 -7.71 -21.15 -4.53
CA ASN A 163 -8.71 -21.81 -3.69
C ASN A 163 -8.12 -22.94 -2.83
N GLN A 164 -7.24 -23.79 -3.38
CA GLN A 164 -6.65 -24.90 -2.62
C GLN A 164 -5.75 -24.38 -1.49
N THR A 165 -5.05 -23.27 -1.72
CA THR A 165 -4.23 -22.60 -0.70
C THR A 165 -5.10 -21.99 0.38
N TRP A 166 -6.14 -21.23 0.00
CA TRP A 166 -7.06 -20.61 0.96
C TRP A 166 -7.82 -21.68 1.76
N GLU A 167 -8.35 -22.73 1.13
CA GLU A 167 -9.04 -23.83 1.80
C GLU A 167 -8.20 -24.48 2.89
N LYS A 168 -6.92 -24.79 2.61
CA LYS A 168 -5.98 -25.37 3.58
C LYS A 168 -5.48 -24.39 4.65
N CYS A 169 -5.75 -23.09 4.51
CA CYS A 169 -5.42 -22.11 5.54
C CYS A 169 -6.30 -22.34 6.79
N PRO A 170 -5.72 -22.47 8.00
CA PRO A 170 -6.52 -22.70 9.20
C PRO A 170 -7.51 -21.57 9.47
N GLY A 171 -8.73 -21.90 9.90
CA GLY A 171 -9.84 -20.95 10.08
C GLY A 171 -9.51 -19.74 10.96
N LYS A 172 -8.65 -19.90 11.98
CA LYS A 172 -8.20 -18.77 12.83
C LYS A 172 -7.48 -17.66 12.04
N PHE A 173 -6.71 -18.02 11.01
CA PHE A 173 -6.00 -17.05 10.17
C PHE A 173 -6.92 -16.43 9.12
N LYS A 174 -7.89 -17.20 8.59
CA LYS A 174 -8.95 -16.64 7.74
C LYS A 174 -9.75 -15.58 8.49
N LYS A 175 -10.18 -15.89 9.72
CA LYS A 175 -10.89 -14.94 10.59
C LYS A 175 -10.05 -13.68 10.86
N LEU A 176 -8.78 -13.84 11.21
CA LEU A 176 -7.86 -12.71 11.39
C LEU A 176 -7.73 -11.88 10.11
N PHE A 177 -7.66 -12.51 8.94
CA PHE A 177 -7.60 -11.80 7.66
C PHE A 177 -8.89 -11.01 7.41
N SER A 178 -10.05 -11.61 7.59
CA SER A 178 -11.34 -10.90 7.47
C SER A 178 -11.46 -9.72 8.45
N GLU A 179 -10.96 -9.85 9.69
CA GLU A 179 -10.90 -8.74 10.64
C GLU A 179 -9.96 -7.61 10.19
N LEU A 180 -8.88 -7.94 9.48
CA LEU A 180 -7.99 -6.96 8.86
C LEU A 180 -8.67 -6.29 7.67
N GLU A 181 -9.40 -7.02 6.82
CA GLU A 181 -10.11 -6.47 5.65
C GLU A 181 -11.17 -5.42 6.04
N LEU A 182 -11.77 -5.53 7.22
CA LEU A 182 -12.72 -4.52 7.73
C LEU A 182 -12.12 -3.11 7.80
N ILE A 183 -10.80 -2.97 8.04
CA ILE A 183 -10.18 -1.64 8.06
C ILE A 183 -9.95 -1.09 6.66
N THR A 184 -9.96 -1.93 5.63
CA THR A 184 -9.75 -1.53 4.22
C THR A 184 -11.05 -1.26 3.47
N ASP A 185 -12.20 -1.55 4.09
CA ASP A 185 -13.54 -1.34 3.50
C ASP A 185 -13.73 0.10 2.98
N PRO A 186 -14.05 0.30 1.69
CA PRO A 186 -14.27 1.62 1.12
C PRO A 186 -15.64 2.22 1.45
N SER A 187 -16.56 1.43 2.01
CA SER A 187 -17.90 1.86 2.36
C SER A 187 -17.91 3.15 3.20
N MET A 188 -18.87 4.02 2.89
CA MET A 188 -19.05 5.31 3.56
C MET A 188 -17.76 6.16 3.58
N ASN A 189 -17.03 6.17 2.46
CA ASN A 189 -15.73 6.83 2.31
C ASN A 189 -14.71 6.37 3.36
N HIS A 190 -14.47 5.06 3.43
CA HIS A 190 -13.51 4.44 4.35
C HIS A 190 -13.80 4.75 5.83
N LYS A 191 -15.07 4.72 6.24
CA LYS A 191 -15.48 5.07 7.62
C LYS A 191 -14.74 4.24 8.67
N ALA A 192 -14.62 2.93 8.47
CA ALA A 192 -13.95 2.02 9.40
C ALA A 192 -12.47 2.39 9.61
N TYR A 193 -11.74 2.66 8.53
CA TYR A 193 -10.37 3.18 8.58
C TYR A 193 -10.30 4.50 9.35
N ARG A 194 -11.12 5.49 8.96
CA ARG A 194 -11.05 6.85 9.51
C ARG A 194 -11.32 6.86 11.02
N GLU A 195 -12.30 6.09 11.47
CA GLU A 195 -12.62 5.94 12.89
C GLU A 195 -11.50 5.25 13.66
N ALA A 196 -10.95 4.15 13.13
CA ALA A 196 -9.83 3.45 13.74
C ALA A 196 -8.58 4.34 13.82
N PHE A 197 -8.25 5.03 12.74
CA PHE A 197 -7.10 5.92 12.65
C PHE A 197 -7.23 7.12 13.59
N LYS A 198 -8.42 7.70 13.75
CA LYS A 198 -8.67 8.79 14.71
C LYS A 198 -8.45 8.36 16.15
N ARG A 199 -8.80 7.11 16.51
CA ARG A 199 -8.60 6.56 17.87
C ARG A 199 -7.14 6.24 18.19
N MET A 200 -6.30 6.00 17.18
CA MET A 200 -4.87 5.72 17.38
C MET A 200 -4.13 6.99 17.82
N LYS A 201 -3.34 6.89 18.88
CA LYS A 201 -2.41 7.95 19.28
C LYS A 201 -1.18 7.96 18.37
N PRO A 202 -0.57 9.13 18.12
CA PRO A 202 0.78 9.19 17.56
C PRO A 202 1.79 8.40 18.42
N PRO A 203 2.94 8.01 17.87
CA PRO A 203 3.27 8.01 16.43
C PRO A 203 2.45 6.95 15.67
N LYS A 204 2.01 7.30 14.46
CA LYS A 204 1.25 6.41 13.56
C LYS A 204 1.52 6.76 12.10
N ILE A 205 1.54 5.76 11.22
CA ILE A 205 1.73 5.95 9.78
C ILE A 205 0.36 5.76 9.10
N PRO A 206 -0.23 6.82 8.52
CA PRO A 206 -1.48 6.70 7.77
C PRO A 206 -1.27 5.91 6.47
N PHE A 207 -2.37 5.39 5.94
CA PHE A 207 -2.40 4.95 4.55
C PHE A 207 -2.38 6.19 3.63
N MET A 208 -1.19 6.53 3.12
CA MET A 208 -0.95 7.77 2.37
C MET A 208 -1.83 7.95 1.12
N PRO A 209 -2.13 6.91 0.32
CA PRO A 209 -2.98 7.06 -0.86
C PRO A 209 -4.38 7.63 -0.55
N LEU A 210 -5.00 7.22 0.57
CA LEU A 210 -6.30 7.76 0.98
C LEU A 210 -6.20 9.22 1.44
N LEU A 211 -5.08 9.61 2.05
CA LEU A 211 -4.84 11.01 2.40
C LEU A 211 -4.67 11.89 1.17
N LEU A 212 -3.90 11.43 0.19
CA LEU A 212 -3.71 12.15 -1.07
C LEU A 212 -5.01 12.24 -1.85
N LYS A 213 -5.84 11.19 -1.84
CA LYS A 213 -7.22 11.24 -2.36
C LYS A 213 -8.00 12.40 -1.74
N ASP A 214 -7.97 12.56 -0.42
CA ASP A 214 -8.70 13.66 0.24
C ASP A 214 -8.21 15.04 -0.25
N ILE A 215 -6.90 15.26 -0.38
CA ILE A 215 -6.35 16.52 -0.90
C ILE A 215 -6.75 16.73 -2.36
N THR A 216 -6.72 15.69 -3.19
CA THR A 216 -7.14 15.76 -4.61
C THR A 216 -8.60 16.14 -4.74
N PHE A 217 -9.49 15.50 -3.98
CA PHE A 217 -10.92 15.82 -3.98
C PHE A 217 -11.17 17.26 -3.51
N ILE A 218 -10.46 17.76 -2.51
CA ILE A 218 -10.54 19.18 -2.11
C ILE A 218 -10.06 20.08 -3.25
N HIS A 219 -8.96 19.72 -3.91
CA HIS A 219 -8.38 20.52 -4.99
C HIS A 219 -9.31 20.64 -6.20
N GLU A 220 -9.89 19.52 -6.64
CA GLU A 220 -10.76 19.43 -7.81
C GLU A 220 -12.17 19.95 -7.53
N GLY A 221 -12.70 19.68 -6.32
CA GLY A 221 -14.05 20.09 -5.94
C GLY A 221 -14.20 21.58 -5.61
N ASN A 222 -13.10 22.30 -5.37
CA ASN A 222 -13.13 23.71 -4.95
C ASN A 222 -12.29 24.59 -5.88
N LYS A 223 -12.87 25.69 -6.38
CA LYS A 223 -12.12 26.67 -7.17
C LYS A 223 -11.06 27.36 -6.32
N THR A 224 -9.87 27.56 -6.88
CA THR A 224 -8.79 28.28 -6.20
C THR A 224 -9.08 29.79 -6.10
N PHE A 225 -9.83 30.33 -7.06
CA PHE A 225 -10.22 31.74 -7.10
C PHE A 225 -11.73 31.89 -7.28
N HIS A 226 -12.31 32.85 -6.55
CA HIS A 226 -13.66 33.36 -6.73
C HIS A 226 -13.55 34.87 -6.99
N ASP A 227 -14.06 35.35 -8.13
CA ASP A 227 -14.01 36.76 -8.52
C ASP A 227 -12.60 37.40 -8.38
N ASN A 228 -11.58 36.65 -8.84
CA ASN A 228 -10.14 36.99 -8.72
C ASN A 228 -9.59 37.09 -7.29
N LEU A 229 -10.37 36.73 -6.27
CA LEU A 229 -9.94 36.60 -4.88
C LEU A 229 -9.58 35.15 -4.56
N VAL A 230 -8.57 34.97 -3.72
CA VAL A 230 -8.13 33.64 -3.26
C VAL A 230 -9.20 33.00 -2.38
N ASN A 231 -9.56 31.75 -2.70
CA ASN A 231 -10.45 30.95 -1.86
C ASN A 231 -9.73 30.44 -0.61
N PHE A 232 -9.79 31.19 0.49
CA PHE A 232 -9.19 30.79 1.76
C PHE A 232 -9.85 29.56 2.40
N GLU A 233 -11.11 29.26 2.07
CA GLU A 233 -11.77 28.06 2.59
C GLU A 233 -11.14 26.79 2.01
N LYS A 234 -10.87 26.78 0.69
CA LYS A 234 -10.09 25.71 0.04
C LYS A 234 -8.72 25.53 0.70
N LEU A 235 -8.00 26.64 0.94
CA LEU A 235 -6.68 26.58 1.56
C LEU A 235 -6.74 26.05 3.00
N ARG A 236 -7.79 26.40 3.76
CA ARG A 236 -8.02 25.90 5.11
C ARG A 236 -8.25 24.38 5.11
N MET A 237 -9.11 23.88 4.23
CA MET A 237 -9.37 22.44 4.09
C MET A 237 -8.08 21.65 3.77
N ILE A 238 -7.25 22.14 2.84
CA ILE A 238 -5.95 21.51 2.53
C ILE A 238 -5.02 21.56 3.75
N ALA A 239 -4.93 22.70 4.42
CA ALA A 239 -4.08 22.88 5.59
C ALA A 239 -4.46 21.93 6.74
N ASP A 240 -5.73 21.62 6.94
CA ASP A 240 -6.18 20.69 7.98
C ASP A 240 -5.71 19.25 7.71
N THR A 241 -5.75 18.79 6.45
CA THR A 241 -5.19 17.49 6.07
C THR A 241 -3.68 17.44 6.28
N VAL A 242 -2.97 18.52 5.95
CA VAL A 242 -1.51 18.63 6.15
C VAL A 242 -1.14 18.65 7.65
N ARG A 243 -1.88 19.41 8.48
CA ARG A 243 -1.69 19.44 9.94
C ARG A 243 -1.90 18.07 10.58
N MET A 244 -2.82 17.27 10.05
CA MET A 244 -3.01 15.90 10.51
C MET A 244 -1.76 15.05 10.30
N ILE A 245 -1.05 15.19 9.17
CA ILE A 245 0.23 14.49 8.92
C ILE A 245 1.30 14.93 9.94
N ARG A 246 1.44 16.24 10.17
CA ARG A 246 2.33 16.76 11.22
C ARG A 246 2.02 16.15 12.59
N HIS A 247 0.74 16.03 12.94
CA HIS A 247 0.33 15.39 14.20
C HIS A 247 0.73 13.91 14.25
N CYS A 248 0.65 13.18 13.14
CA CYS A 248 1.09 11.78 13.06
C CYS A 248 2.60 11.61 13.30
N GLN A 249 3.40 12.60 12.90
CA GLN A 249 4.86 12.67 13.05
C GLN A 249 5.32 13.22 14.43
N SER A 250 4.40 13.65 15.30
CA SER A 250 4.73 14.47 16.49
C SER A 250 5.52 13.77 17.60
N GLU A 251 5.51 12.43 17.66
CA GLU A 251 6.22 11.64 18.66
C GLU A 251 7.18 10.64 17.97
N GLN A 252 8.25 10.20 18.66
CA GLN A 252 9.07 9.08 18.15
C GLN A 252 8.39 7.74 18.48
N PRO A 253 8.52 6.71 17.63
CA PRO A 253 8.18 5.34 18.00
C PRO A 253 8.92 4.99 19.28
N GLY A 254 8.17 4.57 20.32
CA GLY A 254 8.79 4.10 21.54
C GLY A 254 9.68 2.88 21.28
N ASN A 255 10.54 2.54 22.25
CA ASN A 255 11.36 1.31 22.23
C ASN A 255 10.55 0.00 22.09
N GLU A 256 9.22 0.09 22.09
CA GLU A 256 8.30 -1.02 21.79
C GLU A 256 8.40 -1.49 20.33
N VAL A 257 8.89 -0.67 19.40
CA VAL A 257 9.14 -1.06 17.99
C VAL A 257 10.60 -1.48 17.80
N ILE A 258 11.11 -2.33 18.70
CA ILE A 258 12.43 -2.96 18.55
C ILE A 258 12.21 -4.41 18.08
N GLY A 259 12.55 -4.67 16.82
CA GLY A 259 12.79 -6.02 16.32
C GLY A 259 14.28 -6.38 16.45
N VAL A 260 14.63 -7.64 16.25
CA VAL A 260 16.03 -8.05 16.15
C VAL A 260 16.65 -7.40 14.89
N ASP A 261 17.63 -6.54 15.09
CA ASP A 261 18.36 -5.88 14.00
C ASP A 261 19.46 -6.78 13.43
N SER A 262 19.04 -7.86 12.75
CA SER A 262 19.96 -8.74 12.02
C SER A 262 20.11 -8.31 10.56
N ALA A 263 21.28 -8.58 9.97
CA ALA A 263 21.50 -8.35 8.54
C ALA A 263 20.47 -9.09 7.67
N GLU A 264 19.96 -10.22 8.13
CA GLU A 264 18.93 -10.99 7.43
C GLU A 264 17.57 -10.30 7.43
N VAL A 265 17.17 -9.73 8.57
CA VAL A 265 15.92 -8.98 8.73
C VAL A 265 15.98 -7.70 7.89
N ARG A 266 17.09 -6.96 7.94
CA ARG A 266 17.30 -5.79 7.09
C ARG A 266 17.22 -6.14 5.60
N ALA A 267 17.95 -7.17 5.16
CA ALA A 267 17.90 -7.61 3.77
C ALA A 267 16.48 -8.00 3.33
N SER A 268 15.69 -8.61 4.21
CA SER A 268 14.32 -9.04 3.89
C SER A 268 13.34 -7.92 3.59
N VAL A 269 13.61 -6.69 4.05
CA VAL A 269 12.74 -5.52 3.81
C VAL A 269 13.37 -4.48 2.86
N HIS A 270 14.70 -4.48 2.71
CA HIS A 270 15.41 -3.58 1.81
C HIS A 270 15.54 -4.12 0.37
N CYS A 271 15.63 -5.45 0.21
CA CYS A 271 15.80 -6.10 -1.09
C CYS A 271 14.60 -7.03 -1.36
N LEU A 272 13.44 -6.43 -1.60
CA LEU A 272 12.22 -7.18 -1.87
C LEU A 272 12.31 -7.89 -3.23
N HIS A 273 11.98 -9.18 -3.25
CA HIS A 273 11.85 -9.90 -4.52
C HIS A 273 10.48 -9.59 -5.13
N ILE A 274 10.48 -8.88 -6.26
CA ILE A 274 9.28 -8.34 -6.89
C ILE A 274 9.23 -8.79 -8.35
N ILE A 275 8.07 -9.30 -8.75
CA ILE A 275 7.61 -9.41 -10.12
C ILE A 275 6.60 -8.28 -10.30
N ASP A 276 6.93 -7.28 -11.11
CA ASP A 276 6.13 -6.09 -11.37
C ASP A 276 5.11 -6.31 -12.50
N ASN A 277 5.33 -7.30 -13.36
CA ASN A 277 4.44 -7.66 -14.46
C ASN A 277 3.20 -8.43 -13.97
N GLN A 278 2.05 -7.76 -13.98
CA GLN A 278 0.75 -8.33 -13.57
C GLN A 278 0.34 -9.56 -14.38
N GLN A 279 0.61 -9.56 -15.69
CA GLN A 279 0.30 -10.71 -16.55
C GLN A 279 1.12 -11.93 -16.14
N THR A 280 2.41 -11.75 -15.84
CA THR A 280 3.28 -12.82 -15.33
C THR A 280 2.78 -13.37 -13.99
N LEU A 281 2.38 -12.50 -13.06
CA LEU A 281 1.79 -12.93 -11.78
C LEU A 281 0.53 -13.77 -11.98
N PHE A 282 -0.35 -13.36 -12.92
CA PHE A 282 -1.58 -14.08 -13.23
C PHE A 282 -1.30 -15.45 -13.87
N GLU A 283 -0.31 -15.53 -14.78
CA GLU A 283 0.13 -16.79 -15.39
C GLU A 283 0.73 -17.75 -14.35
N LEU A 284 1.56 -17.25 -13.43
CA LEU A 284 2.09 -18.04 -12.32
C LEU A 284 0.96 -18.60 -11.47
N SER A 285 -0.04 -17.77 -11.15
CA SER A 285 -1.23 -18.21 -10.41
C SER A 285 -1.94 -19.37 -11.12
N HIS A 286 -2.17 -19.27 -12.43
CA HIS A 286 -2.83 -20.33 -13.21
C HIS A 286 -2.00 -21.61 -13.28
N LYS A 287 -0.67 -21.50 -13.36
CA LYS A 287 0.23 -22.65 -13.30
C LYS A 287 0.21 -23.35 -11.94
N LEU A 288 0.07 -22.59 -10.84
CA LEU A 288 -0.01 -23.14 -9.48
C LEU A 288 -1.32 -23.88 -9.22
N GLU A 289 -2.44 -23.27 -9.62
CA GLU A 289 -3.79 -23.79 -9.40
C GLU A 289 -4.62 -23.53 -10.66
N PRO A 290 -4.67 -24.46 -11.64
CA PRO A 290 -5.49 -24.32 -12.84
C PRO A 290 -6.98 -24.21 -12.50
N ARG A 291 -7.75 -23.49 -13.32
CA ARG A 291 -9.22 -23.52 -13.21
C ARG A 291 -9.68 -24.92 -13.63
N ALA A 292 -10.53 -25.53 -12.81
CA ALA A 292 -11.20 -26.79 -13.14
C ALA A 292 -12.18 -26.59 -14.30
#